data_AF-A0A838UY10-F1
#
_entry.id   AF-A0A838UY10-F1
#
_cell.length_a   1.000
_cell.length_b   1.000
_cell.length_c   1.000
_cell.angle_alpha   90.00
_cell.angle_beta   90.00
_cell.angle_gamma   90.00
#
_symmetry.space_group_name_H-M   'P 1'
#
loop_
_entity.id
_entity.type
_entity.pdbx_description
1 polymer ?
#
loop_
_entity_poly.entity_id
_entity_poly.type
_entity_poly.pdbx_seq_one_letter_code
_entity_poly.pdbx_strand_id
1 'polypeptide(L)'
;MSGKTKRRAQREAAAKTKVPAPRVSSPDERPPAPWGAVPLAELVILAGIVSLLIGIVGQHPTAIGIGVALAGLGGIEVAIREHFAGYRSHSTLLAGSVAVAVAVALLYVGNQIIAVCLGAGVITFAVAFYLARRAFQRASGGLSFRVGGMRG
;
A
#
# COMPACT_ATOMS: atom_id res chain seq x y z
N MET A 1 36.50 -4.17 -54.25
CA MET A 1 35.67 -4.87 -53.22
C MET A 1 35.63 -4.09 -51.88
N SER A 2 35.29 -2.78 -51.87
CA SER A 2 35.49 -1.92 -50.67
C SER A 2 34.28 -1.02 -50.34
N GLY A 3 33.07 -1.56 -50.41
CA GLY A 3 31.82 -0.82 -50.11
C GLY A 3 30.95 -1.49 -49.04
N LYS A 4 30.83 -2.82 -49.09
CA LYS A 4 30.03 -3.60 -48.13
C LYS A 4 30.62 -3.56 -46.71
N THR A 5 31.95 -3.58 -46.57
CA THR A 5 32.63 -3.62 -45.27
C THR A 5 32.44 -2.31 -44.49
N LYS A 6 32.52 -1.16 -45.17
CA LYS A 6 32.27 0.15 -44.55
C LYS A 6 30.83 0.32 -44.09
N ARG A 7 29.85 -0.13 -44.89
CA ARG A 7 28.42 -0.11 -44.50
C ARG A 7 28.12 -1.02 -43.31
N ARG A 8 28.81 -2.16 -43.19
CA ARG A 8 28.65 -3.07 -42.05
C ARG A 8 29.24 -2.48 -40.78
N ALA A 9 30.45 -1.92 -40.86
CA ALA A 9 31.09 -1.23 -39.75
C ALA A 9 30.27 -0.01 -39.28
N GLN A 10 29.67 0.77 -40.19
CA GLN A 10 28.77 1.87 -39.84
C GLN A 10 27.47 1.40 -39.19
N ARG A 11 26.90 0.27 -39.63
CA ARG A 11 25.72 -0.34 -38.99
C ARG A 11 26.03 -0.88 -37.59
N GLU A 12 27.20 -1.47 -37.40
CA GLU A 12 27.67 -1.97 -36.10
C GLU A 12 28.01 -0.81 -35.13
N ALA A 13 28.61 0.28 -35.64
CA ALA A 13 28.83 1.50 -34.87
C ALA A 13 27.50 2.18 -34.47
N ALA A 14 26.54 2.29 -35.40
CA ALA A 14 25.22 2.83 -35.11
C ALA A 14 24.39 1.95 -34.15
N ALA A 15 24.58 0.62 -34.18
CA ALA A 15 23.94 -0.30 -33.25
C ALA A 15 24.49 -0.20 -31.82
N LYS A 16 25.77 0.16 -31.67
CA LYS A 16 26.41 0.36 -30.35
C LYS A 16 26.03 1.68 -29.67
N THR A 17 25.46 2.64 -30.40
CA THR A 17 25.01 3.95 -29.87
C THR A 17 23.50 3.99 -29.59
N LYS A 18 22.85 2.85 -29.38
CA LYS A 18 21.57 2.86 -28.67
C LYS A 18 21.86 3.06 -27.18
N VAL A 19 21.99 4.31 -26.78
CA VAL A 19 21.86 4.71 -25.37
C VAL A 19 20.56 4.06 -24.87
N PRO A 20 20.59 3.20 -23.83
CA PRO A 20 19.37 2.64 -23.29
C PRO A 20 18.47 3.80 -22.93
N ALA A 21 17.30 3.88 -23.57
CA ALA A 21 16.31 4.85 -23.20
C ALA A 21 16.11 4.74 -21.68
N PRO A 22 16.02 5.86 -20.93
CA PRO A 22 15.68 5.81 -19.52
C PRO A 22 14.46 4.90 -19.40
N ARG A 23 14.56 3.84 -18.58
CA ARG A 23 13.39 3.02 -18.29
C ARG A 23 12.39 3.96 -17.63
N VAL A 24 11.41 4.42 -18.41
CA VAL A 24 10.21 5.04 -17.88
C VAL A 24 9.61 3.94 -17.03
N SER A 25 9.63 4.12 -15.70
CA SER A 25 9.06 3.16 -14.76
C SER A 25 7.67 2.81 -15.26
N SER A 26 7.41 1.49 -15.35
CA SER A 26 6.11 1.04 -15.84
C SER A 26 5.03 1.74 -14.99
N PRO A 27 3.91 2.19 -15.58
CA PRO A 27 2.78 2.70 -14.81
C PRO A 27 2.26 1.72 -13.74
N ASP A 28 2.65 0.43 -13.85
CA ASP A 28 2.37 -0.66 -12.91
C ASP A 28 3.56 -1.02 -12.00
N GLU A 29 4.62 -0.22 -11.97
CA GLU A 29 5.75 -0.44 -11.08
C GLU A 29 5.37 -0.02 -9.65
N ARG A 30 5.33 -0.99 -8.74
CA ARG A 30 4.92 -0.79 -7.34
C ARG A 30 5.80 0.31 -6.71
N PRO A 31 5.21 1.26 -5.96
CA PRO A 31 6.00 2.32 -5.32
C PRO A 31 7.08 1.71 -4.40
N PRO A 32 8.35 2.16 -4.53
CA PRO A 32 9.42 1.65 -3.69
C PRO A 32 9.15 1.98 -2.23
N ALA A 33 9.47 1.04 -1.33
CA ALA A 33 9.34 1.28 0.10
C ALA A 33 10.40 2.29 0.58
N PRO A 34 10.09 3.13 1.59
CA PRO A 34 11.04 4.13 2.09
C PRO A 34 12.29 3.51 2.75
N TRP A 35 12.23 2.24 3.13
CA TRP A 35 13.33 1.45 3.68
C TRP A 35 14.02 0.54 2.63
N GLY A 36 13.77 0.77 1.34
CA GLY A 36 14.44 0.05 0.25
C GLY A 36 14.02 -1.42 0.15
N ALA A 37 14.99 -2.33 -0.03
CA ALA A 37 14.74 -3.75 -0.26
C ALA A 37 14.42 -4.57 1.01
N VAL A 38 14.47 -3.94 2.19
CA VAL A 38 14.17 -4.62 3.45
C VAL A 38 12.67 -4.91 3.54
N PRO A 39 12.20 -6.15 3.76
CA PRO A 39 10.78 -6.46 3.79
C PRO A 39 10.17 -6.14 5.18
N LEU A 40 10.26 -4.88 5.63
CA LEU A 40 9.88 -4.50 7.00
C LEU A 40 8.40 -4.75 7.29
N ALA A 41 7.51 -4.43 6.34
CA ALA A 41 6.08 -4.67 6.49
C ALA A 41 5.77 -6.16 6.63
N GLU A 42 6.41 -7.00 5.80
CA GLU A 42 6.23 -8.45 5.83
C GLU A 42 6.74 -9.05 7.14
N LEU A 43 7.87 -8.56 7.68
CA LEU A 43 8.39 -8.98 8.97
C LEU A 43 7.46 -8.60 10.12
N VAL A 44 6.89 -7.39 10.10
CA VAL A 44 5.93 -6.92 11.10
C VAL A 44 4.63 -7.74 11.03
N ILE A 45 4.14 -8.05 9.83
CA ILE A 45 2.99 -8.92 9.62
C ILE A 45 3.28 -10.33 10.16
N LEU A 46 4.44 -10.90 9.82
CA LEU A 46 4.84 -12.23 10.30
C LEU A 46 4.91 -12.27 11.82
N ALA A 47 5.54 -11.29 12.45
CA ALA A 47 5.59 -11.18 13.91
C ALA A 47 4.18 -11.08 14.52
N GLY A 48 3.28 -10.30 13.89
CA GLY A 48 1.89 -10.20 14.27
C GLY A 48 1.13 -11.54 14.19
N ILE A 49 1.27 -12.26 13.07
CA ILE A 49 0.67 -13.58 12.88
C ILE A 49 1.17 -14.57 13.93
N VAL A 50 2.49 -14.63 14.17
CA VAL A 50 3.08 -15.51 15.18
C VAL A 50 2.56 -15.18 16.58
N SER A 51 2.53 -13.90 16.98
CA SER A 51 1.95 -13.47 18.26
C SER A 51 0.47 -13.83 18.38
N LEU A 52 -0.30 -13.68 17.30
CA LEU A 52 -1.72 -14.01 17.27
C LEU A 52 -1.94 -15.52 17.47
N LEU A 53 -1.15 -16.37 16.78
CA LEU A 53 -1.21 -17.82 16.95
C LEU A 53 -0.85 -18.25 18.37
N ILE A 54 0.22 -17.70 18.94
CA ILE A 54 0.60 -17.93 20.34
C ILE A 54 -0.53 -17.51 21.29
N GLY A 55 -1.13 -16.34 21.04
CA GLY A 55 -2.24 -15.82 21.83
C GLY A 55 -3.49 -16.69 21.77
N ILE A 56 -3.86 -17.19 20.59
CA ILE A 56 -5.02 -18.07 20.41
C ILE A 56 -4.79 -19.44 21.06
N VAL A 57 -3.64 -20.08 20.80
CA VAL A 57 -3.33 -21.41 21.34
C VAL A 57 -3.14 -21.35 22.86
N GLY A 58 -2.44 -20.33 23.35
CA GLY A 58 -2.18 -20.13 24.79
C GLY A 58 -3.30 -19.42 25.55
N GLN A 59 -4.38 -19.00 24.89
CA GLN A 59 -5.47 -18.20 25.47
C GLN A 59 -4.95 -16.92 26.17
N HIS A 60 -3.94 -16.26 25.60
CA HIS A 60 -3.34 -15.04 26.12
C HIS A 60 -3.91 -13.80 25.41
N PRO A 61 -4.87 -13.06 26.00
CA PRO A 61 -5.55 -11.95 25.33
C PRO A 61 -4.61 -10.81 24.95
N THR A 62 -3.54 -10.59 25.71
CA THR A 62 -2.51 -9.59 25.41
C THR A 62 -1.72 -9.94 24.14
N ALA A 63 -1.33 -11.19 23.96
CA ALA A 63 -0.64 -11.66 22.75
C ALA A 63 -1.54 -11.60 21.51
N ILE A 64 -2.85 -11.84 21.68
CA ILE A 64 -3.85 -11.62 20.62
C ILE A 64 -3.90 -10.14 20.23
N GLY A 65 -4.01 -9.24 21.22
CA GLY A 65 -4.04 -7.79 20.98
C GLY A 65 -2.80 -7.28 20.26
N ILE A 66 -1.61 -7.71 20.70
CA ILE A 66 -0.33 -7.40 20.04
C ILE A 66 -0.30 -7.95 18.61
N GLY A 67 -0.74 -9.19 18.41
CA GLY A 67 -0.76 -9.84 17.10
C GLY A 67 -1.63 -9.09 16.10
N VAL A 68 -2.86 -8.72 16.50
CA VAL A 68 -3.78 -7.90 15.69
C VAL A 68 -3.17 -6.54 15.38
N ALA A 69 -2.58 -5.87 16.37
CA ALA A 69 -1.99 -4.55 16.20
C ALA A 69 -0.81 -4.57 15.19
N LEU A 70 0.10 -5.52 15.32
CA LEU A 70 1.26 -5.65 14.44
C LEU A 70 0.85 -6.03 13.01
N ALA A 71 0.00 -7.05 12.85
CA ALA A 71 -0.48 -7.46 11.53
C ALA A 71 -1.26 -6.33 10.83
N GLY A 72 -2.10 -5.61 11.59
CA GLY A 72 -2.80 -4.43 11.11
C GLY A 72 -1.86 -3.30 10.68
N LEU A 73 -0.83 -3.00 11.48
CA LEU A 73 0.13 -1.94 11.19
C LEU A 73 0.90 -2.22 9.88
N GLY A 74 1.41 -3.44 9.71
CA GLY A 74 2.12 -3.80 8.48
C GLY A 74 1.21 -3.77 7.25
N GLY A 75 -0.05 -4.18 7.37
CA GLY A 75 -1.03 -4.07 6.28
C GLY A 75 -1.41 -2.63 5.93
N ILE A 76 -1.65 -1.79 6.95
CA ILE A 76 -2.00 -0.37 6.77
C ILE A 76 -0.85 0.38 6.10
N GLU A 77 0.38 0.11 6.49
CA GLU A 77 1.57 0.74 5.92
C GLU A 77 1.64 0.51 4.40
N VAL A 78 1.49 -0.74 3.96
CA VAL A 78 1.46 -1.11 2.54
C VAL A 78 0.31 -0.42 1.83
N ALA A 79 -0.88 -0.48 2.43
CA ALA A 79 -2.08 0.14 1.87
C ALA A 79 -1.92 1.65 1.68
N ILE A 80 -1.32 2.35 2.66
CA ILE A 80 -1.01 3.79 2.58
C ILE A 80 -0.09 4.05 1.38
N ARG A 81 1.05 3.35 1.28
CA ARG A 81 1.99 3.56 0.17
C ARG A 81 1.36 3.37 -1.19
N GLU A 82 0.65 2.26 -1.37
CA GLU A 82 0.00 1.95 -2.65
C GLU A 82 -1.14 2.91 -2.98
N HIS A 83 -1.86 3.37 -1.95
CA HIS A 83 -2.98 4.29 -2.11
C HIS A 83 -2.52 5.69 -2.50
N PHE A 84 -1.58 6.25 -1.75
CA PHE A 84 -1.08 7.60 -2.01
C PHE A 84 -0.17 7.69 -3.23
N ALA A 85 0.37 6.57 -3.71
CA ALA A 85 1.04 6.49 -5.02
C ALA A 85 0.05 6.37 -6.20
N GLY A 86 -1.25 6.24 -5.95
CA GLY A 86 -2.25 6.05 -7.01
C GLY A 86 -2.19 4.68 -7.70
N TYR A 87 -1.49 3.69 -7.12
CA TYR A 87 -1.33 2.35 -7.66
C TYR A 87 -2.62 1.52 -7.50
N ARG A 88 -3.16 1.46 -6.27
CA ARG A 88 -4.40 0.73 -5.95
C ARG A 88 -5.23 1.47 -4.89
N SER A 89 -6.55 1.51 -5.08
CA SER A 89 -7.44 2.17 -4.12
C SER A 89 -7.67 1.28 -2.90
N HIS A 90 -7.30 1.79 -1.72
CA HIS A 90 -7.53 1.18 -0.41
C HIS A 90 -8.41 2.07 0.48
N SER A 91 -9.25 2.94 -0.11
CA SER A 91 -10.05 3.92 0.65
C SER A 91 -10.91 3.29 1.74
N THR A 92 -11.59 2.17 1.46
CA THR A 92 -12.43 1.47 2.44
C THR A 92 -11.60 0.90 3.58
N LEU A 93 -10.45 0.29 3.27
CA LEU A 93 -9.55 -0.29 4.27
C LEU A 93 -9.00 0.80 5.18
N LEU A 94 -8.46 1.88 4.61
CA LEU A 94 -7.89 2.99 5.39
C LEU A 94 -8.95 3.69 6.25
N ALA A 95 -10.14 3.93 5.69
CA ALA A 95 -11.26 4.52 6.45
C ALA A 95 -11.73 3.59 7.58
N GLY A 96 -11.82 2.29 7.31
CA GLY A 96 -12.14 1.28 8.32
C GLY A 96 -11.12 1.25 9.46
N SER A 97 -9.82 1.29 9.14
CA SER A 97 -8.75 1.36 10.13
C SER A 97 -8.86 2.59 11.03
N VAL A 98 -9.14 3.76 10.46
CA VAL A 98 -9.35 5.00 11.24
C VAL A 98 -10.57 4.87 12.14
N ALA A 99 -11.70 4.37 11.61
CA ALA A 99 -12.93 4.20 12.38
C ALA A 99 -12.76 3.23 13.56
N VAL A 100 -12.08 2.10 13.35
CA VAL A 100 -11.76 1.12 14.41
C VAL A 100 -10.84 1.75 15.44
N ALA A 101 -9.79 2.46 15.03
CA ALA A 101 -8.87 3.13 15.96
C ALA A 101 -9.59 4.15 16.85
N VAL A 102 -10.48 4.96 16.26
CA VAL A 102 -11.29 5.94 17.00
C VAL A 102 -12.27 5.25 17.95
N ALA A 103 -12.98 4.22 17.49
CA ALA A 103 -13.93 3.48 18.33
C ALA A 103 -13.23 2.81 19.53
N VAL A 104 -12.08 2.17 19.31
CA VAL A 104 -11.27 1.56 20.37
C VAL A 104 -10.76 2.63 21.34
N ALA A 105 -10.24 3.76 20.84
CA ALA A 105 -9.78 4.85 21.70
C ALA A 105 -10.91 5.43 22.57
N LEU A 106 -12.10 5.68 21.98
CA LEU A 106 -13.24 6.19 22.74
C LEU A 106 -13.73 5.20 23.80
N LEU A 107 -13.74 3.91 23.49
CA LEU A 107 -14.17 2.87 24.42
C LEU A 107 -13.21 2.73 25.60
N TYR A 108 -11.91 2.61 25.34
CA TYR A 108 -10.91 2.28 26.38
C TYR A 108 -10.27 3.51 27.04
N VAL A 109 -10.05 4.59 26.29
CA VAL A 109 -9.43 5.83 26.80
C VAL A 109 -10.50 6.86 27.17
N GLY A 110 -11.52 7.00 26.32
CA GLY A 110 -12.62 7.93 26.54
C GLY A 110 -13.72 7.44 27.48
N ASN A 111 -13.67 6.16 27.88
CA ASN A 111 -14.68 5.48 28.71
C ASN A 111 -16.12 5.72 28.23
N GLN A 112 -16.33 5.73 26.91
CA GLN A 112 -17.62 6.00 26.29
C GLN A 112 -18.45 4.72 26.11
N ILE A 113 -19.76 4.87 26.04
CA ILE A 113 -20.67 3.77 25.73
C ILE A 113 -20.52 3.32 24.27
N ILE A 114 -20.86 2.05 24.00
CA ILE A 114 -20.76 1.44 22.67
C ILE A 114 -21.52 2.26 21.61
N ALA A 115 -22.71 2.77 21.93
CA ALA A 115 -23.50 3.57 21.00
C ALA A 115 -22.77 4.83 20.51
N VAL A 116 -22.08 5.54 21.42
CA VAL A 116 -21.26 6.72 21.08
C VAL A 116 -20.05 6.31 20.24
N CYS A 117 -19.38 5.22 20.61
CA CYS A 117 -18.23 4.70 19.87
C CYS A 117 -18.61 4.31 18.42
N LEU A 118 -19.75 3.64 18.23
CA LEU A 118 -20.26 3.26 16.91
C LEU A 118 -20.67 4.49 16.10
N GLY A 119 -21.39 5.44 16.70
CA GLY A 119 -21.76 6.69 16.04
C GLY A 119 -20.55 7.49 15.57
N ALA A 120 -19.55 7.67 16.46
CA ALA A 120 -18.29 8.31 16.12
C ALA A 120 -17.52 7.53 15.05
N GLY A 121 -17.51 6.20 15.11
CA GLY A 121 -16.90 5.31 14.12
C GLY A 121 -17.52 5.49 12.73
N VAL A 122 -18.84 5.55 12.61
CA VAL A 122 -19.53 5.80 11.33
C VAL A 122 -19.17 7.17 10.76
N ILE A 123 -19.15 8.21 11.60
CA ILE A 123 -18.80 9.58 11.18
C ILE A 123 -17.34 9.63 10.69
N THR A 124 -16.41 9.10 11.48
CA THR A 124 -14.98 9.10 11.13
C THR A 124 -14.70 8.22 9.93
N PHE A 125 -15.39 7.08 9.78
CA PHE A 125 -15.34 6.28 8.56
C PHE A 125 -15.75 7.10 7.33
N ALA A 126 -16.91 7.75 7.37
CA ALA A 126 -17.43 8.50 6.22
C ALA A 126 -16.47 9.64 5.82
N VAL A 127 -15.96 10.38 6.81
CA VAL A 127 -14.99 11.47 6.59
C VAL A 127 -13.68 10.92 6.03
N ALA A 128 -13.09 9.92 6.67
CA ALA A 128 -11.82 9.32 6.23
C ALA A 128 -11.95 8.70 4.84
N PHE A 129 -13.07 8.03 4.54
CA PHE A 129 -13.34 7.45 3.23
C PHE A 129 -13.40 8.52 2.14
N TYR A 130 -14.13 9.61 2.39
CA TYR A 130 -14.21 10.73 1.46
C TYR A 130 -12.83 11.36 1.20
N LEU A 131 -12.06 11.61 2.26
CA LEU A 131 -10.72 12.18 2.16
C LEU A 131 -9.74 11.25 1.43
N ALA A 132 -9.73 9.96 1.77
CA ALA A 132 -8.91 8.95 1.12
C ALA A 132 -9.26 8.84 -0.37
N ARG A 133 -10.55 8.79 -0.71
CA ARG A 133 -11.00 8.74 -2.11
C ARG A 133 -10.52 9.96 -2.90
N ARG A 134 -10.60 11.15 -2.32
CA ARG A 134 -10.12 12.39 -2.95
C ARG A 134 -8.59 12.41 -3.07
N ALA A 135 -7.87 11.89 -2.08
CA ALA A 135 -6.42 11.76 -2.14
C ALA A 135 -5.98 10.82 -3.27
N PHE A 136 -6.65 9.67 -3.41
CA PHE A 136 -6.40 8.74 -4.51
C PHE A 136 -6.63 9.36 -5.87
N GLN A 137 -7.75 10.06 -6.06
CA GLN A 137 -8.06 10.73 -7.32
C GLN A 137 -6.99 11.76 -7.71
N ARG A 138 -6.41 12.47 -6.73
CA ARG A 138 -5.29 13.39 -6.97
C ARG A 138 -4.03 12.65 -7.38
N ALA A 139 -3.73 11.52 -6.74
CA ALA A 139 -2.55 10.71 -7.02
C ALA A 139 -2.65 9.92 -8.35
N SER A 140 -3.85 9.49 -8.74
CA SER A 140 -4.08 8.62 -9.91
C SER A 140 -4.27 9.38 -11.23
N GLY A 141 -4.29 10.72 -11.21
CA GLY A 141 -4.60 11.55 -12.37
C GLY A 141 -6.10 11.65 -12.69
N GLY A 142 -6.98 11.50 -11.69
CA GLY A 142 -8.43 11.66 -11.82
C GLY A 142 -9.24 10.37 -11.91
N LEU A 143 -8.59 9.20 -11.89
CA LEU A 143 -9.26 7.90 -11.98
C LEU A 143 -9.76 7.43 -10.61
N SER A 144 -11.03 7.01 -10.53
CA SER A 144 -11.61 6.42 -9.32
C SER A 144 -11.17 4.98 -9.04
N PHE A 145 -10.72 4.26 -10.08
CA PHE A 145 -10.15 2.92 -10.03
C PHE A 145 -9.24 2.72 -11.23
N ARG A 146 -8.07 2.08 -11.04
CA ARG A 146 -7.19 1.66 -12.12
C ARG A 146 -7.26 0.14 -12.18
N VAL A 147 -7.95 -0.39 -13.18
CA VAL A 147 -7.93 -1.83 -13.47
C VAL A 147 -6.64 -2.10 -14.22
N GLY A 148 -5.69 -2.79 -13.59
CA GLY A 148 -4.54 -3.33 -14.28
C GLY A 148 -5.02 -4.35 -15.31
N GLY A 149 -4.60 -4.16 -16.57
CA GLY A 149 -4.80 -5.16 -17.62
C GLY A 149 -6.05 -4.99 -18.48
N MET A 150 -6.11 -3.92 -19.27
CA MET A 150 -6.67 -4.01 -20.63
C MET A 150 -5.83 -3.15 -21.57
N ARG A 151 -4.81 -3.78 -22.16
CA ARG A 151 -4.25 -3.37 -23.44
C ARG A 151 -4.15 -4.63 -24.30
N GLY A 152 -4.98 -4.68 -25.33
CA GLY A 152 -4.63 -5.38 -26.57
C GLY A 152 -3.52 -4.66 -27.31
#